data_AF-A0A7C4M913-F1
#
_entry.id   AF-A0A7C4M913-F1
#
_cell.length_a   1.000
_cell.length_b   1.000
_cell.length_c   1.000
_cell.angle_alpha   90.00
_cell.angle_beta   90.00
_cell.angle_gamma   90.00
#
_symmetry.space_group_name_H-M   'P 1'
#
loop_
_entity.id
_entity.type
_entity.pdbx_description
1 polymer ?
#
loop_
_entity_poly.entity_id
_entity_poly.type
_entity_poly.pdbx_seq_one_letter_code
_entity_poly.pdbx_strand_id
1 'polypeptide(L)'
;MIIPPFERDIIHRSISIEAREIPSKRTRVQILAVNEGLKLVIHAEDIVSLRAALNSFLRFIDSSLRSIRIISDLEDSSCKG
;
A
#
# COMPACT_ATOMS: atom_id res chain seq x y z
N MET A 1 6.37 -11.29 -3.41
CA MET A 1 7.10 -10.74 -2.25
C MET A 1 6.30 -11.13 -1.04
N ILE A 2 6.83 -12.02 -0.19
CA ILE A 2 6.15 -12.41 1.05
C ILE A 2 6.31 -11.25 2.02
N ILE A 3 5.19 -10.69 2.48
CA ILE A 3 5.17 -9.62 3.48
C ILE A 3 4.81 -10.24 4.83
N PRO A 4 5.59 -10.01 5.91
CA PRO A 4 5.22 -10.45 7.26
C PRO A 4 3.79 -10.04 7.62
N PRO A 5 2.99 -10.89 8.31
CA PRO A 5 1.58 -10.60 8.57
C PRO A 5 1.32 -9.24 9.24
N PHE A 6 2.19 -8.85 10.18
CA PHE A 6 2.11 -7.55 10.86
C PHE A 6 2.31 -6.37 9.90
N GLU A 7 3.36 -6.41 9.09
CA GLU A 7 3.63 -5.37 8.08
C GLU A 7 2.50 -5.31 7.04
N ARG A 8 2.01 -6.47 6.60
CA ARG A 8 0.88 -6.57 5.68
C ARG A 8 -0.34 -5.85 6.23
N ASP A 9 -0.69 -6.08 7.49
CA ASP A 9 -1.88 -5.50 8.10
C ASP A 9 -1.75 -3.99 8.29
N ILE A 10 -0.54 -3.50 8.61
CA ILE A 10 -0.23 -2.06 8.65
C ILE A 10 -0.42 -1.45 7.26
N ILE A 11 0.24 -1.99 6.24
CA ILE A 11 0.18 -1.44 4.88
C ILE A 11 -1.27 -1.50 4.35
N HIS A 12 -1.97 -2.62 4.58
CA HIS A 12 -3.37 -2.76 4.20
C HIS A 12 -4.23 -1.65 4.82
N ARG A 13 -4.10 -1.42 6.13
CA ARG A 13 -4.90 -0.41 6.84
C ARG A 13 -4.59 1.01 6.36
N SER A 14 -3.31 1.33 6.19
CA SER A 14 -2.86 2.66 5.74
C SER A 14 -3.37 2.98 4.33
N ILE A 15 -3.26 2.05 3.39
CA ILE A 15 -3.62 2.28 1.99
C ILE A 15 -5.13 2.15 1.75
N SER A 16 -5.85 1.38 2.57
CA SER A 16 -7.30 1.22 2.44
C SER A 16 -8.07 2.53 2.58
N ILE A 17 -7.54 3.50 3.32
CA ILE A 17 -8.14 4.83 3.47
C ILE A 17 -8.07 5.57 2.13
N GLU A 18 -6.90 5.61 1.51
CA GLU A 18 -6.68 6.24 0.20
C GLU A 18 -7.53 5.62 -0.91
N ALA A 19 -7.79 4.30 -0.83
CA ALA A 19 -8.67 3.61 -1.77
C ALA A 19 -10.15 4.04 -1.65
N ARG A 20 -10.60 4.42 -0.45
CA ARG A 20 -11.98 4.87 -0.20
C ARG A 20 -12.20 6.33 -0.60
N GLU A 21 -11.17 7.16 -0.49
CA GLU A 21 -11.24 8.60 -0.73
C GLU A 21 -11.10 8.99 -2.21
N ILE A 22 -11.10 8.03 -3.15
CA ILE A 22 -11.03 8.35 -4.58
C ILE A 22 -12.32 9.08 -5.01
N PRO A 23 -12.24 10.36 -5.41
CA PRO A 23 -13.44 11.16 -5.70
C PRO A 23 -14.08 10.82 -7.05
N SER A 24 -13.40 10.01 -7.88
CA SER A 24 -13.83 9.65 -9.22
C SER A 24 -14.77 8.44 -9.22
N LYS A 25 -15.95 8.57 -9.83
CA LYS A 25 -16.83 7.42 -10.12
C LYS A 25 -16.26 6.47 -11.19
N ARG A 26 -15.31 6.95 -11.99
CA ARG A 26 -14.70 6.25 -13.12
C ARG A 26 -13.56 5.32 -12.73
N THR A 27 -13.15 5.38 -11.46
CA THR A 27 -12.05 4.58 -10.91
C THR A 27 -12.48 3.98 -9.59
N ARG A 28 -12.28 2.67 -9.43
CA ARG A 28 -12.46 1.99 -8.15
C ARG A 28 -11.18 1.25 -7.82
N VAL A 29 -10.70 1.43 -6.59
CA VAL A 29 -9.52 0.73 -6.09
C VAL A 29 -9.91 -0.08 -4.87
N GLN A 30 -9.40 -1.30 -4.79
CA GLN A 30 -9.51 -2.16 -3.62
C GLN A 30 -8.13 -2.70 -3.30
N ILE A 31 -7.81 -2.75 -2.01
CA ILE A 31 -6.65 -3.47 -1.51
C ILE A 31 -7.14 -4.57 -0.59
N LEU A 32 -6.60 -5.77 -0.76
CA LEU A 32 -6.99 -6.96 0.00
C LEU A 32 -5.74 -7.57 0.62
N ALA A 33 -5.80 -7.87 1.91
CA ALA A 33 -4.81 -8.73 2.56
C ALA A 33 -5.03 -10.18 2.09
N VAL A 34 -3.97 -10.82 1.59
CA VAL A 34 -3.94 -12.23 1.20
C VAL A 34 -2.83 -12.95 1.99
N ASN A 35 -2.81 -14.28 1.95
CA ASN A 35 -1.88 -15.08 2.75
C ASN A 35 -0.40 -14.68 2.55
N GLU A 36 -0.01 -14.36 1.32
CA GLU A 36 1.38 -14.05 0.96
C GLU A 36 1.66 -12.55 0.74
N GLY A 37 0.72 -11.66 1.08
CA GLY A 37 0.92 -10.22 0.92
C GLY A 37 -0.36 -9.42 0.64
N LEU A 38 -0.30 -8.54 -0.35
CA LEU A 38 -1.38 -7.62 -0.69
C LEU A 38 -1.80 -7.78 -2.15
N LYS A 39 -3.10 -7.77 -2.40
CA LYS A 39 -3.68 -7.73 -3.74
C LYS A 39 -4.29 -6.36 -3.98
N LEU A 40 -3.74 -5.62 -4.94
CA LEU A 40 -4.27 -4.35 -5.43
C LEU A 40 -5.15 -4.62 -6.66
N VAL A 41 -6.42 -4.23 -6.60
CA VAL A 41 -7.38 -4.35 -7.69
C VAL A 41 -7.81 -2.95 -8.11
N ILE A 42 -7.62 -2.62 -9.38
CA ILE A 42 -7.99 -1.32 -9.95
C ILE A 42 -8.94 -1.56 -11.11
N HIS A 43 -10.12 -0.96 -11.04
CA HIS A 43 -11.04 -0.84 -12.15
C HIS A 43 -11.07 0.62 -12.60
N ALA A 44 -10.93 0.85 -13.90
CA ALA A 44 -10.99 2.18 -14.49
C ALA A 44 -11.66 2.13 -15.86
N GLU A 45 -12.40 3.18 -16.21
CA GLU A 45 -13.10 3.29 -17.50
C GLU A 45 -12.16 3.54 -18.69
N ASP A 46 -10.99 4.12 -18.43
CA ASP A 46 -10.02 4.47 -19.46
C ASP A 46 -8.57 4.24 -19.00
N ILE A 47 -7.66 4.11 -19.97
CA ILE A 47 -6.24 3.82 -19.73
C ILE A 47 -5.51 4.94 -18.98
N VAL A 48 -5.96 6.19 -19.12
CA VAL A 48 -5.34 7.35 -18.45
C VAL A 48 -5.66 7.30 -16.96
N SER A 49 -6.92 7.05 -16.61
CA SER A 49 -7.42 6.85 -15.25
C SER A 49 -6.79 5.63 -14.59
N LEU A 50 -6.63 4.51 -15.32
CA LEU A 50 -5.92 3.33 -14.83
C LEU A 50 -4.46 3.65 -14.49
N ARG A 51 -3.74 4.30 -15.41
CA ARG A 51 -2.33 4.67 -15.22
C ARG A 51 -2.17 5.62 -14.02
N ALA A 52 -3.05 6.60 -13.89
CA ALA A 52 -3.03 7.53 -12.77
C ALA A 52 -3.23 6.79 -11.44
N ALA A 53 -4.26 5.95 -11.34
CA ALA A 53 -4.53 5.17 -10.14
C ALA A 53 -3.36 4.23 -9.80
N LEU A 54 -2.88 3.45 -10.78
CA LEU A 54 -1.78 2.52 -10.58
C LEU A 54 -0.52 3.24 -10.04
N ASN A 55 -0.13 4.35 -10.67
CA ASN A 55 1.05 5.09 -10.25
C ASN A 55 0.90 5.72 -8.86
N SER A 56 -0.29 6.23 -8.50
CA SER A 56 -0.55 6.75 -7.17
C SER A 56 -0.44 5.66 -6.10
N PHE A 57 -1.10 4.51 -6.32
CA PHE A 57 -1.08 3.42 -5.34
C PHE A 57 0.28 2.75 -5.21
N LEU A 58 1.05 2.62 -6.28
CA LEU A 58 2.43 2.14 -6.19
C LEU A 58 3.32 3.09 -5.37
N ARG A 59 3.12 4.41 -5.49
CA ARG A 59 3.84 5.39 -4.65
C ARG A 59 3.45 5.28 -3.18
N PHE A 60 2.18 5.04 -2.87
CA PHE A 60 1.73 4.82 -1.48
C PHE A 60 2.32 3.54 -0.89
N ILE A 61 2.38 2.47 -1.68
CA ILE A 61 3.01 1.21 -1.27
C ILE A 61 4.51 1.42 -1.02
N ASP A 62 5.23 2.06 -1.94
CA ASP A 62 6.67 2.34 -1.79
C ASP A 62 6.95 3.21 -0.56
N SER A 63 6.16 4.26 -0.35
CA SER A 63 6.28 5.14 0.82
C SER A 63 6.06 4.35 2.13
N SER A 64 5.00 3.54 2.19
CA SER A 64 4.68 2.73 3.38
C SER A 64 5.78 1.70 3.69
N LEU A 65 6.33 1.04 2.67
CA LEU A 65 7.44 0.09 2.83
C LEU A 65 8.72 0.78 3.32
N ARG A 66 9.02 1.99 2.82
CA ARG A 66 10.16 2.79 3.31
C ARG A 66 9.98 3.17 4.77
N SER A 67 8.79 3.63 5.16
CA SER A 67 8.50 4.00 6.55
C SER A 67 8.68 2.82 7.49
N ILE A 68 8.17 1.63 7.12
CA ILE A 68 8.35 0.41 7.92
C ILE A 68 9.83 0.08 8.09
N ARG A 69 10.61 0.06 6.99
CA ARG A 69 12.05 -0.22 7.05
C ARG A 69 12.80 0.73 7.98
N ILE A 70 12.54 2.03 7.85
CA ILE A 70 13.18 3.04 8.71
C ILE A 70 12.86 2.79 10.18
N ILE A 71 11.62 2.45 10.52
CA ILE A 71 11.21 2.18 11.90
C ILE A 71 11.91 0.92 12.42
N SER A 72 11.94 -0.16 11.63
CA SER A 72 12.63 -1.40 12.01
C SER A 72 14.13 -1.19 12.21
N ASP A 73 14.79 -0.43 11.33
CA ASP A 73 16.22 -0.12 11.44
C ASP A 73 16.55 0.71 12.71
N LEU A 74 15.61 1.57 13.14
CA LEU A 74 15.74 2.37 14.38
C LEU A 74 15.62 1.51 15.64
N GLU A 75 14.72 0.52 15.66
CA GLU A 75 14.57 -0.42 16.77
C GLU A 75 15.85 -1.26 16.95
N ASP A 76 16.45 -1.73 15.86
CA ASP A 76 17.70 -2.50 15.88
C ASP A 76 18.92 -1.67 16.34
N SER A 77 18.90 -0.35 16.09
CA SER A 77 19.96 0.56 16.50
C SER A 77 19.89 0.93 17.99
N SER A 78 18.70 0.91 18.59
CA SER A 78 18.47 1.24 20.00
C SER A 78 18.93 0.14 20.97
N CYS A 79 19.02 -1.12 20.51
CA CYS A 79 19.55 -2.24 21.30
C CYS A 79 21.09 -2.35 21.32
N LYS A 80 21.81 -1.44 20.64
CA LYS A 80 23.28 -1.42 20.61
C LYS A 80 23.91 -0.25 21.39
N GLY A 81 23.12 0.49 22.16
CA GLY A 81 23.56 1.62 22.99
C GLY A 81 23.83 1.23 24.44
#